data_AF-A0A0G4IZI8-F1
#
_entry.id   AF-A0A0G4IZI8-F1
#
_cell.length_a   1.000
_cell.length_b   1.000
_cell.length_c   1.000
_cell.angle_alpha   90.00
_cell.angle_beta   90.00
_cell.angle_gamma   90.00
#
_symmetry.space_group_name_H-M   'P 1'
#
loop_
_entity.id
_entity.type
_entity.pdbx_description
1 polymer ?
#
loop_
_entity_poly.entity_id
_entity_poly.type
_entity_poly.pdbx_seq_one_letter_code
_entity_poly.pdbx_strand_id
1 'polypeptide(L)'
;MPPANLDRLEPELHVIGQIAGFRGTLGNAFCAFKVVAGPAWDNVAEPSYAESQTQVDYGSGDGDDDPLVWNHPIEAHFFTTTLQGWPRIHFQLFSLDDIGGRHHHGYSVCNVPTTPGHHVIECSVWRPLGTVSEEVASFFLGLNPQLRTTEILFDTAQDERCKITTMSVGVITVSIDVILRNFDFHKVEW
;
A
#
# COMPACT_ATOMS: atom_id res chain seq x y z
N MET A 1 -9.94 -27.05 -17.65
CA MET A 1 -10.59 -25.73 -17.87
C MET A 1 -11.92 -25.76 -17.14
N PRO A 2 -12.10 -24.99 -16.06
CA PRO A 2 -13.45 -24.73 -15.56
C PRO A 2 -14.19 -23.86 -16.59
N PRO A 3 -15.54 -23.95 -16.66
CA PRO A 3 -16.33 -23.19 -17.62
C PRO A 3 -16.20 -21.68 -17.35
N ALA A 4 -16.22 -20.89 -18.43
CA ALA A 4 -16.30 -19.44 -18.35
C ALA A 4 -17.56 -19.04 -17.57
N ASN A 5 -17.34 -18.45 -16.40
CA ASN A 5 -18.33 -18.23 -15.36
C ASN A 5 -19.18 -16.99 -15.68
N LEU A 6 -20.16 -17.13 -16.58
CA LEU A 6 -21.05 -16.03 -16.98
C LEU A 6 -22.22 -15.79 -15.99
N ASP A 7 -22.38 -16.63 -14.95
CA ASP A 7 -23.58 -16.67 -14.09
C ASP A 7 -23.33 -16.37 -12.60
N ARG A 8 -22.18 -15.83 -12.19
CA ARG A 8 -21.99 -15.43 -10.78
C ARG A 8 -22.61 -14.05 -10.52
N LEU A 9 -23.71 -14.05 -9.75
CA LEU A 9 -24.40 -12.84 -9.24
C LEU A 9 -23.72 -12.25 -7.98
N GLU A 10 -22.54 -12.75 -7.62
CA GLU A 10 -21.82 -12.27 -6.44
C GLU A 10 -21.25 -10.86 -6.71
N PRO A 11 -21.22 -9.97 -5.70
CA PRO A 11 -20.52 -8.70 -5.77
C PRO A 11 -19.04 -8.89 -6.13
N GLU A 12 -18.56 -8.11 -7.09
CA GLU A 12 -17.18 -8.11 -7.54
C GLU A 12 -16.57 -6.71 -7.49
N LEU A 13 -15.38 -6.61 -6.93
CA LEU A 13 -14.56 -5.40 -6.96
C LEU A 13 -13.35 -5.64 -7.85
N HIS A 14 -13.17 -4.76 -8.83
CA HIS A 14 -11.94 -4.67 -9.61
C HIS A 14 -11.22 -3.38 -9.25
N VAL A 15 -9.93 -3.50 -8.92
CA VAL A 15 -9.02 -2.38 -8.67
C VAL A 15 -7.91 -2.49 -9.71
N ILE A 16 -7.80 -1.49 -10.58
CA ILE A 16 -6.82 -1.47 -11.66
C ILE A 16 -6.14 -0.11 -11.66
N GLY A 17 -4.82 -0.05 -11.79
CA GLY A 17 -4.15 1.23 -11.90
C GLY A 17 -2.64 1.12 -11.74
N GLN A 18 -2.06 2.11 -11.08
CA GLN A 18 -0.63 2.19 -10.86
C GLN A 18 -0.25 2.84 -9.53
N ILE A 19 0.88 2.42 -9.00
CA ILE A 19 1.64 3.14 -7.99
C ILE A 19 2.53 4.13 -8.76
N ALA A 20 2.12 5.40 -8.79
CA ALA A 20 2.74 6.41 -9.65
C ALA A 20 4.17 6.72 -9.20
N GLY A 21 4.38 6.89 -7.89
CA GLY A 21 5.69 7.27 -7.37
C GLY A 21 5.67 7.72 -5.92
N PHE A 22 6.79 8.32 -5.50
CA PHE A 22 7.02 8.82 -4.15
C PHE A 22 7.57 10.24 -4.17
N ARG A 23 7.02 11.11 -3.31
CA ARG A 23 7.53 12.44 -3.04
C ARG A 23 8.05 12.51 -1.61
N GLY A 24 9.31 12.90 -1.44
CA GLY A 24 9.96 13.04 -0.15
C GLY A 24 11.46 13.30 -0.31
N THR A 25 12.21 13.19 0.76
CA THR A 25 13.63 13.58 0.79
C THR A 25 14.60 12.46 0.41
N LEU A 26 14.10 11.34 -0.12
CA LEU A 26 14.94 10.18 -0.48
C LEU A 26 15.50 10.37 -1.89
N GLY A 27 16.81 10.16 -2.05
CA GLY A 27 17.46 10.22 -3.37
C GLY A 27 17.19 9.00 -4.27
N ASN A 28 16.78 7.88 -3.69
CA ASN A 28 16.28 6.71 -4.43
C ASN A 28 15.27 5.95 -3.59
N ALA A 29 14.35 5.24 -4.25
CA ALA A 29 13.39 4.40 -3.56
C ALA A 29 12.74 3.35 -4.47
N PHE A 30 12.27 2.29 -3.83
CA PHE A 30 11.29 1.35 -4.36
C PHE A 30 10.24 1.04 -3.28
N CYS A 31 9.11 0.48 -3.70
CA CYS A 31 8.03 0.12 -2.79
C CYS A 31 7.73 -1.37 -2.89
N ALA A 32 7.68 -2.05 -1.75
CA ALA A 32 6.97 -3.33 -1.65
C ALA A 32 5.51 -3.03 -1.27
N PHE A 33 4.58 -3.79 -1.84
CA PHE A 33 3.16 -3.58 -1.60
C PHE A 33 2.36 -4.88 -1.65
N LYS A 34 1.19 -4.84 -1.02
CA LYS A 34 0.21 -5.92 -1.09
C LYS A 34 -1.20 -5.39 -0.95
N VAL A 35 -2.14 -6.01 -1.66
CA VAL A 35 -3.57 -5.72 -1.54
C VAL A 35 -4.19 -6.76 -0.60
N VAL A 36 -4.67 -6.30 0.54
CA VAL A 36 -5.24 -7.15 1.60
C VAL A 36 -6.71 -6.84 1.78
N ALA A 37 -7.48 -7.87 2.10
CA ALA A 37 -8.91 -7.78 2.35
C ALA A 37 -9.29 -8.72 3.49
N GLY A 38 -10.49 -8.57 4.03
CA GLY A 38 -11.03 -9.43 5.07
C GLY A 38 -11.25 -10.87 4.58
N PRO A 39 -11.48 -11.82 5.50
CA PRO A 39 -11.59 -13.25 5.17
C PRO A 39 -12.79 -13.60 4.27
N ALA A 40 -13.75 -12.69 4.10
CA ALA A 40 -14.91 -12.87 3.23
C ALA A 40 -14.69 -12.27 1.82
N TRP A 41 -13.45 -11.91 1.49
CA TRP A 41 -13.04 -11.39 0.18
C TRP A 41 -12.11 -12.40 -0.49
N ASP A 42 -12.58 -13.02 -1.55
CA ASP A 42 -11.84 -14.00 -2.32
C ASP A 42 -11.13 -13.31 -3.49
N ASN A 43 -9.79 -13.24 -3.45
CA ASN A 43 -8.98 -12.72 -4.55
C ASN A 43 -8.81 -13.78 -5.65
N VAL A 44 -9.07 -13.37 -6.90
CA VAL A 44 -9.08 -14.24 -8.08
C VAL A 44 -7.69 -14.44 -8.68
N ALA A 45 -6.87 -13.39 -8.67
CA ALA A 45 -5.60 -13.36 -9.39
C ALA A 45 -4.46 -13.95 -8.54
N GLU A 46 -4.40 -13.59 -7.26
CA GLU A 46 -3.31 -13.99 -6.37
C GLU A 46 -3.82 -14.33 -4.98
N PRO A 47 -3.10 -15.19 -4.23
CA PRO A 47 -3.38 -15.34 -2.81
C PRO A 47 -3.25 -13.98 -2.12
N SER A 48 -4.16 -13.66 -1.20
CA SER A 48 -4.21 -12.38 -0.46
C SER A 48 -2.96 -12.05 0.38
N TYR A 49 -1.99 -12.96 0.44
CA TYR A 49 -0.71 -12.80 1.13
C TYR A 49 0.49 -12.56 0.19
N ALA A 50 0.30 -12.55 -1.13
CA ALA A 50 1.37 -12.28 -2.08
C ALA A 50 1.85 -10.82 -1.96
N GLU A 51 3.15 -10.64 -1.75
CA GLU A 51 3.80 -9.33 -1.73
C GLU A 51 4.45 -9.09 -3.09
N SER A 52 4.14 -7.95 -3.68
CA SER A 52 4.73 -7.45 -4.92
C SER A 52 5.69 -6.30 -4.64
N GLN A 53 6.55 -5.97 -5.59
CA GLN A 53 7.47 -4.84 -5.46
C GLN A 53 7.63 -4.09 -6.77
N THR A 54 7.85 -2.77 -6.67
CA THR A 54 8.20 -1.92 -7.80
C THR A 54 9.68 -2.06 -8.17
N GLN A 55 10.06 -1.49 -9.31
CA GLN A 55 11.46 -1.17 -9.57
C GLN A 55 11.96 -0.05 -8.65
N VAL A 56 13.29 0.09 -8.61
CA VAL A 56 13.96 1.20 -7.93
C VAL A 56 14.09 2.36 -8.90
N ASP A 57 13.72 3.53 -8.44
CA ASP A 57 14.01 4.78 -9.14
C ASP A 57 15.07 5.58 -8.37
N TYR A 58 15.94 6.24 -9.11
CA TYR A 58 17.00 7.11 -8.60
C TYR A 58 16.70 8.52 -9.08
N GLY A 59 16.37 9.40 -8.13
CA GLY A 59 15.99 10.77 -8.43
C GLY A 59 17.12 11.54 -9.09
N SER A 60 16.77 12.56 -9.87
CA SER A 60 17.75 13.37 -10.60
C SER A 60 18.68 14.17 -9.69
N GLY A 61 18.30 14.35 -8.41
CA GLY A 61 18.99 15.21 -7.46
C GLY A 61 18.60 16.70 -7.60
N ASP A 62 17.66 17.02 -8.50
CA ASP A 62 17.19 18.38 -8.76
C ASP A 62 16.12 18.84 -7.75
N GLY A 63 16.49 18.83 -6.46
CA GLY A 63 15.71 19.42 -5.36
C GLY A 63 14.49 18.61 -4.88
N ASP A 64 13.81 19.13 -3.85
CA ASP A 64 12.70 18.46 -3.14
C ASP A 64 11.41 18.28 -3.97
N ASP A 65 11.37 18.83 -5.19
CA ASP A 65 10.19 18.81 -6.09
C ASP A 65 10.25 17.74 -7.18
N ASP A 66 11.34 16.98 -7.33
CA ASP A 66 11.42 15.87 -8.28
C ASP A 66 10.94 14.55 -7.64
N PRO A 67 9.72 14.07 -7.97
CA PRO A 67 9.22 12.84 -7.40
C PRO A 67 9.95 11.63 -8.01
N LEU A 68 10.20 10.62 -7.19
CA LEU A 68 10.61 9.30 -7.68
C LEU A 68 9.43 8.66 -8.41
N VAL A 69 9.64 8.19 -9.63
CA VAL A 69 8.59 7.67 -10.52
C VAL A 69 8.72 6.16 -10.64
N TRP A 70 7.64 5.47 -10.30
CA TRP A 70 7.53 4.03 -10.49
C TRP A 70 6.56 3.67 -11.61
N ASN A 71 5.40 4.30 -11.72
CA ASN A 71 4.34 3.90 -12.66
C ASN A 71 4.11 2.38 -12.68
N HIS A 72 4.22 1.74 -11.51
CA HIS A 72 4.18 0.29 -11.41
C HIS A 72 2.72 -0.17 -11.40
N PRO A 73 2.32 -1.15 -12.23
CA PRO A 73 0.93 -1.58 -12.31
C PRO A 73 0.46 -2.18 -10.99
N ILE A 74 -0.80 -1.96 -10.66
CA ILE A 74 -1.51 -2.63 -9.59
C ILE A 74 -2.85 -3.15 -10.13
N GLU A 75 -3.11 -4.42 -9.89
CA GLU A 75 -4.35 -5.09 -10.28
C GLU A 75 -4.80 -6.01 -9.16
N ALA A 76 -6.08 -5.93 -8.80
CA ALA A 76 -6.70 -6.86 -7.88
C ALA A 76 -8.17 -7.06 -8.25
N HIS A 77 -8.62 -8.32 -8.22
CA HIS A 77 -10.02 -8.69 -8.46
C HIS A 77 -10.51 -9.53 -7.31
N PHE A 78 -11.58 -9.07 -6.66
CA PHE A 78 -12.18 -9.75 -5.52
C PHE A 78 -13.64 -10.09 -5.77
N PHE A 79 -14.06 -11.25 -5.27
CA PHE A 79 -15.45 -11.57 -4.99
C PHE A 79 -15.73 -11.39 -3.50
N THR A 80 -16.93 -10.97 -3.14
CA THR A 80 -17.31 -10.91 -1.74
C THR A 80 -18.79 -11.21 -1.50
N THR A 81 -19.10 -11.52 -0.25
CA THR A 81 -20.47 -11.67 0.27
C THR A 81 -20.82 -10.58 1.30
N THR A 82 -19.89 -9.67 1.62
CA THR A 82 -20.05 -8.64 2.66
C THR A 82 -19.18 -7.41 2.38
N LEU A 83 -19.56 -6.25 2.90
CA LEU A 83 -18.69 -5.06 2.89
C LEU A 83 -17.63 -5.07 4.00
N GLN A 84 -17.79 -5.92 5.02
CA GLN A 84 -16.84 -5.97 6.12
C GLN A 84 -15.47 -6.44 5.64
N GLY A 85 -14.41 -5.81 6.15
CA GLY A 85 -13.04 -6.10 5.73
C GLY A 85 -12.72 -5.59 4.32
N TRP A 86 -13.29 -4.43 3.96
CA TRP A 86 -13.04 -3.79 2.66
C TRP A 86 -11.54 -3.72 2.29
N PRO A 87 -11.17 -3.90 1.01
CA PRO A 87 -9.78 -3.99 0.61
C PRO A 87 -8.94 -2.74 0.90
N ARG A 88 -7.68 -2.98 1.25
CA ARG A 88 -6.66 -1.98 1.57
C ARG A 88 -5.37 -2.33 0.86
N ILE A 89 -4.61 -1.31 0.49
CA ILE A 89 -3.27 -1.45 -0.09
C ILE A 89 -2.26 -1.07 0.98
N HIS A 90 -1.34 -1.96 1.25
CA HIS A 90 -0.27 -1.76 2.21
C HIS A 90 1.02 -1.53 1.46
N PHE A 91 1.79 -0.54 1.90
CA PHE A 91 3.06 -0.15 1.29
C PHE A 91 4.18 -0.20 2.33
N GLN A 92 5.35 -0.62 1.87
CA GLN A 92 6.62 -0.52 2.58
C GLN A 92 7.62 0.18 1.67
N LEU A 93 8.15 1.30 2.15
CA LEU A 93 9.09 2.12 1.41
C LEU A 93 10.53 1.70 1.74
N PHE A 94 11.34 1.50 0.71
CA PHE A 94 12.74 1.13 0.84
C PHE A 94 13.63 1.99 -0.07
N SER A 95 14.90 2.14 0.29
CA SER A 95 15.96 2.63 -0.59
C SER A 95 17.06 1.57 -0.73
N LEU A 96 17.92 1.74 -1.72
CA LEU A 96 19.13 0.96 -1.92
C LEU A 96 20.37 1.79 -1.62
N ASP A 97 21.36 1.16 -1.01
CA ASP A 97 22.73 1.67 -0.95
C ASP A 97 23.51 1.30 -2.24
N ASP A 98 24.75 1.79 -2.36
CA ASP A 98 25.62 1.58 -3.52
C ASP A 98 26.02 0.11 -3.74
N ILE A 99 25.88 -0.75 -2.73
CA ILE A 99 26.18 -2.18 -2.80
C ILE A 99 24.92 -3.06 -2.88
N GLY A 100 23.74 -2.44 -3.02
CA GLY A 100 22.44 -3.10 -3.15
C GLY A 100 21.77 -3.50 -1.83
N GLY A 101 22.26 -3.02 -0.70
CA GLY A 101 21.65 -3.17 0.62
C GLY A 101 20.33 -2.41 0.73
N ARG A 102 19.32 -3.06 1.29
CA ARG A 102 17.95 -2.50 1.44
C ARG A 102 17.82 -1.77 2.77
N HIS A 103 17.44 -0.50 2.72
CA HIS A 103 17.10 0.31 3.89
C HIS A 103 15.60 0.57 3.94
N HIS A 104 14.95 0.16 5.04
CA HIS A 104 13.53 0.42 5.26
C HIS A 104 13.30 1.83 5.76
N HIS A 105 12.34 2.55 5.18
CA HIS A 105 12.05 3.95 5.53
C HIS A 105 10.69 4.14 6.18
N GLY A 106 9.69 3.33 5.88
CA GLY A 106 8.39 3.49 6.51
C GLY A 106 7.29 2.66 5.88
N TYR A 107 6.10 2.81 6.44
CA TYR A 107 4.89 2.11 6.08
C TYR A 107 3.83 3.10 5.61
N SER A 108 2.93 2.65 4.74
CA SER A 108 1.71 3.36 4.42
C SER A 108 0.55 2.39 4.23
N VAL A 109 -0.66 2.86 4.48
CA VAL A 109 -1.89 2.09 4.28
C VAL A 109 -2.90 2.97 3.57
N CYS A 110 -3.44 2.48 2.46
CA CYS A 110 -4.45 3.13 1.66
C CYS A 110 -5.71 2.28 1.67
N ASN A 111 -6.85 2.85 2.04
CA ASN A 111 -8.14 2.19 1.85
C ASN A 111 -8.52 2.32 0.37
N VAL A 112 -8.97 1.23 -0.26
CA VAL A 112 -9.50 1.31 -1.62
C VAL A 112 -10.79 2.16 -1.57
N PRO A 113 -10.99 3.14 -2.47
CA PRO A 113 -12.23 3.91 -2.50
C PRO A 113 -13.45 3.01 -2.67
N THR A 114 -14.52 3.31 -1.95
CA THR A 114 -15.79 2.57 -2.04
C THR A 114 -16.67 3.05 -3.19
N THR A 115 -16.29 4.14 -3.85
CA THR A 115 -17.04 4.70 -4.98
C THR A 115 -16.43 4.25 -6.30
N PRO A 116 -17.24 3.84 -7.29
CA PRO A 116 -16.73 3.47 -8.60
C PRO A 116 -16.20 4.71 -9.33
N GLY A 117 -15.13 4.53 -10.11
CA GLY A 117 -14.50 5.59 -10.90
C GLY A 117 -12.99 5.67 -10.69
N HIS A 118 -12.41 6.74 -11.23
CA HIS A 118 -10.98 7.01 -11.18
C HIS A 118 -10.61 7.81 -9.92
N HIS A 119 -9.57 7.38 -9.21
CA HIS A 119 -9.12 7.98 -7.96
C HIS A 119 -7.61 8.16 -7.96
N VAL A 120 -7.17 9.37 -7.59
CA VAL A 120 -5.77 9.67 -7.27
C VAL A 120 -5.67 9.85 -5.76
N ILE A 121 -4.85 9.04 -5.12
CA ILE A 121 -4.77 8.92 -3.67
C ILE A 121 -3.33 9.19 -3.22
N GLU A 122 -3.19 10.18 -2.34
CA GLU A 122 -1.93 10.50 -1.66
C GLU A 122 -1.86 9.74 -0.33
N CYS A 123 -0.88 8.85 -0.22
CA CYS A 123 -0.71 7.93 0.90
C CYS A 123 0.51 8.35 1.73
N SER A 124 0.28 9.01 2.85
CA SER A 124 1.36 9.45 3.76
C SER A 124 2.16 8.26 4.30
N VAL A 125 3.47 8.28 4.08
CA VAL A 125 4.41 7.30 4.62
C VAL A 125 4.89 7.76 5.99
N TRP A 126 4.87 6.83 6.94
CA TRP A 126 5.28 7.07 8.31
C TRP A 126 6.18 5.96 8.84
N ARG A 127 7.02 6.29 9.82
CA ARG A 127 7.81 5.33 10.59
C ARG A 127 7.69 5.59 12.09
N PRO A 128 7.85 4.57 12.95
CA PRO A 128 7.96 4.79 14.37
C PRO A 128 9.19 5.65 14.71
N LEU A 129 9.04 6.49 15.72
CA LEU A 129 10.16 7.20 16.35
C LEU A 129 10.84 6.28 17.36
N GLY A 130 12.16 6.22 17.28
CA GLY A 130 13.01 5.52 18.22
C GLY A 130 13.42 6.39 19.40
N THR A 131 14.22 5.79 20.27
CA THR A 131 15.01 6.50 21.27
C THR A 131 16.00 7.47 20.62
N VAL A 132 16.53 8.43 21.38
CA VAL A 132 17.54 9.39 20.89
C VAL A 132 18.73 8.68 20.24
N SER A 133 19.21 7.58 20.82
CA SER A 133 20.31 6.79 20.25
C SER A 133 19.94 6.12 18.93
N GLU A 134 18.72 5.62 18.79
CA GLU A 134 18.23 5.01 17.56
C GLU A 134 18.01 6.06 16.47
N GLU A 135 17.55 7.26 16.81
CA GLU A 135 17.41 8.36 15.85
C GLU A 135 18.76 8.91 15.39
N VAL A 136 19.77 8.95 16.26
CA VAL A 136 21.16 9.24 15.86
C VAL A 136 21.69 8.16 14.91
N ALA A 137 21.45 6.88 15.21
CA ALA A 137 21.83 5.78 14.33
C ALA A 137 21.08 5.82 12.98
N SER A 138 19.78 6.15 13.00
CA SER A 138 18.98 6.38 11.79
C SER A 138 19.59 7.48 10.92
N PHE A 139 19.93 8.63 11.51
CA PHE A 139 20.50 9.75 10.78
C PHE A 139 21.86 9.43 10.14
N PHE A 140 22.76 8.77 10.87
CA PHE A 140 24.13 8.53 10.37
C PHE A 140 24.31 7.21 9.60
N LEU A 141 23.51 6.19 9.92
CA LEU A 141 23.69 4.82 9.40
C LEU A 141 22.48 4.32 8.59
N GLY A 142 21.41 5.11 8.48
CA GLY A 142 20.18 4.68 7.81
C GLY A 142 19.45 3.54 8.54
N LEU A 143 19.75 3.33 9.83
CA LEU A 143 19.15 2.28 10.67
C LEU A 143 17.85 2.79 11.31
N ASN A 144 16.79 2.85 10.52
CA ASN A 144 15.48 3.28 11.00
C ASN A 144 14.86 2.25 11.95
N PRO A 145 14.21 2.70 13.05
CA PRO A 145 13.34 1.85 13.85
C PRO A 145 12.23 1.21 13.00
N GLN A 146 12.01 -0.09 13.19
CA GLN A 146 11.01 -0.86 12.45
C GLN A 146 9.99 -1.47 13.41
N LEU A 147 8.79 -1.72 12.90
CA LEU A 147 7.79 -2.45 13.66
C LEU A 147 8.23 -3.91 13.81
N ARG A 148 8.09 -4.46 15.02
CA ARG A 148 8.39 -5.89 15.26
C ARG A 148 7.46 -6.81 14.49
N THR A 149 6.21 -6.40 14.34
CA THR A 149 5.20 -7.07 13.51
C THR A 149 4.46 -6.03 12.69
N THR A 150 4.19 -6.36 11.43
CA THR A 150 3.34 -5.52 10.57
C THR A 150 1.86 -5.71 10.89
N GLU A 151 1.50 -6.64 11.77
CA GLU A 151 0.14 -6.89 12.31
C GLU A 151 -0.56 -5.63 12.83
N ILE A 152 0.21 -4.69 13.39
CA ILE A 152 -0.25 -3.37 13.84
C ILE A 152 -0.82 -2.53 12.67
N LEU A 153 -0.51 -2.88 11.43
CA LEU A 153 -1.08 -2.24 10.24
C LEU A 153 -2.45 -2.84 9.84
N PHE A 154 -2.80 -4.03 10.34
CA PHE A 154 -3.95 -4.82 9.86
C PHE A 154 -5.13 -4.81 10.85
N ASP A 155 -4.99 -5.50 11.98
CA ASP A 155 -6.11 -5.90 12.86
C ASP A 155 -6.09 -5.16 14.20
N THR A 156 -4.91 -4.88 14.76
CA THR A 156 -4.74 -4.15 16.03
C THR A 156 -4.46 -2.67 15.83
N ALA A 157 -4.55 -2.17 14.59
CA ALA A 157 -4.21 -0.80 14.23
C ALA A 157 -4.97 0.24 15.05
N GLN A 158 -6.24 -0.01 15.38
CA GLN A 158 -7.08 0.93 16.10
C GLN A 158 -6.71 1.08 17.58
N ASP A 159 -6.19 0.02 18.21
CA ASP A 159 -5.84 -0.02 19.64
C ASP A 159 -4.36 0.27 19.89
N GLU A 160 -3.48 -0.10 18.95
CA GLU A 160 -2.03 -0.04 19.13
C GLU A 160 -1.37 1.14 18.40
N ARG A 161 -1.90 1.65 17.27
CA ARG A 161 -1.27 2.81 16.58
C ARG A 161 -1.21 4.05 17.46
N CYS A 162 -2.26 4.30 18.26
CA CYS A 162 -2.35 5.46 19.13
C CYS A 162 -1.24 5.51 20.20
N LYS A 163 -0.56 4.38 20.45
CA LYS A 163 0.52 4.24 21.43
C LYS A 163 1.91 4.46 20.81
N ILE A 164 1.98 4.58 19.49
CA ILE A 164 3.25 4.71 18.74
C ILE A 164 3.39 6.15 18.31
N THR A 165 4.45 6.81 18.79
CA THR A 165 4.84 8.11 18.23
C THR A 165 5.50 7.86 16.87
N THR A 166 5.01 8.55 15.85
CA THR A 166 5.48 8.38 14.47
C THR A 166 6.02 9.69 13.91
N MET A 167 6.81 9.59 12.84
CA MET A 167 7.18 10.72 12.01
C MET A 167 6.84 10.44 10.54
N SER A 168 6.57 11.50 9.79
CA SER A 168 6.32 11.44 8.34
C SER A 168 7.64 11.37 7.57
N VAL A 169 7.64 10.56 6.51
CA VAL A 169 8.80 10.33 5.63
C VAL A 169 8.57 10.94 4.25
N GLY A 170 7.32 10.96 3.79
CA GLY A 170 6.93 11.45 2.47
C GLY A 170 5.56 10.91 2.09
N VAL A 171 5.24 10.94 0.79
CA VAL A 171 3.92 10.58 0.26
C VAL A 171 4.08 9.68 -0.96
N ILE A 172 3.40 8.53 -0.95
CA ILE A 172 3.24 7.68 -2.13
C ILE A 172 1.98 8.13 -2.88
N THR A 173 2.08 8.33 -4.19
CA THR A 173 0.90 8.64 -5.03
C THR A 173 0.44 7.38 -5.74
N VAL A 174 -0.85 7.08 -5.59
CA VAL A 174 -1.50 5.91 -6.20
C VAL A 174 -2.63 6.40 -7.08
N SER A 175 -2.74 5.87 -8.29
CA SER A 175 -3.80 6.20 -9.24
C SER A 175 -4.52 4.92 -9.61
N ILE A 176 -5.76 4.76 -9.17
CA ILE A 176 -6.54 3.53 -9.37
C ILE A 176 -7.96 3.82 -9.87
N ASP A 177 -8.44 2.93 -10.72
CA ASP A 177 -9.81 2.82 -11.16
C ASP A 177 -10.49 1.71 -10.36
N VAL A 178 -11.62 2.06 -9.75
CA VAL A 178 -12.46 1.17 -8.97
C VAL A 178 -13.70 0.84 -9.79
N ILE A 179 -13.91 -0.45 -10.05
CA ILE A 179 -15.09 -0.95 -10.77
C ILE A 179 -15.84 -1.89 -9.84
N LEU A 180 -17.10 -1.55 -9.59
CA LEU A 180 -18.00 -2.34 -8.76
C LEU A 180 -19.03 -3.02 -9.65
N ARG A 181 -19.13 -4.34 -9.54
CA ARG A 181 -20.10 -5.15 -10.28
C ARG A 181 -20.98 -5.89 -9.29
N ASN A 182 -22.27 -5.96 -9.60
CA ASN A 182 -23.28 -6.68 -8.82
C ASN A 182 -23.53 -6.21 -7.38
N PHE A 183 -22.94 -5.08 -6.94
CA PHE A 183 -23.19 -4.52 -5.60
C PHE A 183 -24.65 -4.06 -5.40
N ASP A 184 -25.32 -3.61 -6.46
CA ASP A 184 -26.70 -3.12 -6.41
C ASP A 184 -27.74 -4.24 -6.19
N PHE A 185 -27.43 -5.48 -6.61
CA PHE A 185 -28.38 -6.60 -6.54
C PHE A 185 -28.57 -7.13 -5.11
N HIS A 186 -27.68 -6.78 -4.18
CA HIS A 186 -27.68 -7.32 -2.81
C HIS A 186 -28.12 -6.33 -1.73
N LYS A 187 -28.75 -5.20 -2.10
CA LYS A 187 -29.25 -4.17 -1.16
C LYS A 187 -28.20 -3.78 -0.11
N VAL A 188 -26.97 -3.64 -0.54
CA VAL A 188 -25.90 -3.14 0.33
C VAL A 188 -26.07 -1.63 0.43
N GLU A 189 -26.61 -1.15 1.56
CA GLU A 189 -26.74 0.28 1.83
C GLU A 189 -25.34 0.88 2.11
N TRP A 190 -25.03 2.00 1.45
CA TRP A 190 -23.74 2.71 1.46
C TRP A 190 -23.58 3.63 2.66
#